data_AF-A0A833ZHY8-F1
#
_entry.id   AF-A0A833ZHY8-F1
#
_cell.length_a   1.000
_cell.length_b   1.000
_cell.length_c   1.000
_cell.angle_alpha   90.00
_cell.angle_beta   90.00
_cell.angle_gamma   90.00
#
_symmetry.space_group_name_H-M   'P 1'
#
loop_
_entity.id
_entity.type
_entity.pdbx_description
1 polymer ?
#
loop_
_entity_poly.entity_id
_entity_poly.type
_entity_poly.pdbx_seq_one_letter_code
_entity_poly.pdbx_strand_id
1 'polypeptide(L)'
;MLKSALGDRIRGKTDHKEEDTRNEEVESGNETLSQHSDSIMERGPKKRRPGLAVHRKPNYRSHSLSPSPVNKNKQLHMERKRQQKPKETDIHRFRAKAITEAFERELRRNKVQENIGPPGTNDEEETEKIYREARHKGTPKRSQPWKIYSRNTTPSPRGGLPKPNKVVPMKVNEHSLFLPLMLEQFPFLYVSGQTLSKMWKQQIAQIEQLKKDAYRENRSKKKLQDEIEEALRRHDLLAALVKKEYEHNKRLQDFKDRIHRQKLTQSKIKENRQQIVRARKYYDDYKVQLCAKMMRMRTREEMIFKKLFEEGLQIQKQRLRDLRNYAREKRDEQKRQHQNELDSMENYYKDQFSLLAEAISQEHQELKAREKSQAQTLHKVKRELRSQMEKEIQQLQYMITQNDDDAFFRELEAERFKSRLHLASFQYCKNPFP
;
A
#
# COMPACT_ATOMS: atom_id res chain seq x y z
N MET A 1 21.01 38.06 -38.94
CA MET A 1 22.42 37.67 -39.08
C MET A 1 22.55 36.29 -38.44
N LEU A 2 22.79 35.12 -39.04
CA LEU A 2 23.20 34.58 -40.36
C LEU A 2 22.29 33.35 -40.63
N LYS A 3 21.55 33.21 -41.74
CA LYS A 3 21.89 32.61 -43.06
C LYS A 3 22.65 31.25 -43.05
N SER A 4 21.88 30.18 -43.25
CA SER A 4 21.92 29.17 -44.35
C SER A 4 23.21 28.38 -44.71
N ALA A 5 23.08 27.04 -44.81
CA ALA A 5 23.49 26.17 -45.96
C ALA A 5 23.37 24.66 -45.57
N LEU A 6 22.47 23.84 -46.16
CA LEU A 6 22.60 23.00 -47.39
C LEU A 6 23.58 21.82 -47.25
N GLY A 7 23.36 20.58 -47.68
CA GLY A 7 22.33 19.84 -48.44
C GLY A 7 22.42 18.35 -48.01
N ASP A 8 21.90 17.29 -48.62
CA ASP A 8 21.29 16.97 -49.91
C ASP A 8 20.57 15.60 -49.69
N ARG A 9 19.30 15.42 -50.08
CA ARG A 9 18.84 14.78 -51.33
C ARG A 9 19.09 13.27 -51.43
N ILE A 10 18.06 12.44 -51.20
CA ILE A 10 17.87 11.16 -51.91
C ILE A 10 16.39 11.00 -52.31
N ARG A 11 16.21 10.67 -53.58
CA ARG A 11 14.97 10.59 -54.35
C ARG A 11 14.55 9.13 -54.53
N GLY A 12 13.25 8.85 -54.46
CA GLY A 12 12.56 7.99 -55.42
C GLY A 12 12.42 6.50 -55.08
N LYS A 13 11.17 6.06 -54.94
CA LYS A 13 10.42 5.23 -55.91
C LYS A 13 9.37 4.37 -55.19
N THR A 14 8.18 4.43 -55.79
CA THR A 14 6.95 3.66 -55.61
C THR A 14 7.18 2.15 -55.64
N ASP A 15 6.31 1.39 -54.97
CA ASP A 15 5.52 0.32 -55.61
C ASP A 15 4.33 -0.08 -54.74
N HIS A 16 3.14 0.04 -55.33
CA HIS A 16 1.89 -0.55 -54.87
C HIS A 16 1.87 -2.04 -55.22
N LYS A 17 1.53 -2.91 -54.27
CA LYS A 17 0.78 -4.15 -54.53
C LYS A 17 -0.22 -4.37 -53.41
N GLU A 18 -1.50 -4.28 -53.78
CA GLU A 18 -2.63 -4.83 -53.06
C GLU A 18 -2.63 -6.35 -53.22
N GLU A 19 -2.84 -7.09 -52.13
CA GLU A 19 -3.53 -8.39 -52.18
C GLU A 19 -4.35 -8.52 -50.88
N ASP A 20 -5.66 -8.41 -51.06
CA ASP A 20 -6.68 -8.82 -50.10
C ASP A 20 -6.72 -10.35 -49.99
N THR A 21 -6.70 -10.89 -48.78
CA THR A 21 -7.32 -12.19 -48.47
C THR A 21 -7.87 -12.22 -47.04
N ARG A 22 -9.19 -12.06 -46.98
CA ARG A 22 -10.17 -12.97 -46.36
C ARG A 22 -10.18 -13.14 -44.82
N ASN A 23 -11.31 -12.70 -44.26
CA ASN A 23 -11.84 -12.99 -42.93
C ASN A 23 -12.30 -14.45 -42.79
N GLU A 24 -12.21 -15.00 -41.58
CA GLU A 24 -13.18 -15.92 -40.92
C GLU A 24 -12.81 -15.98 -39.42
N GLU A 25 -13.66 -15.42 -38.54
CA GLU A 25 -14.58 -16.12 -37.60
C GLU A 25 -13.89 -16.69 -36.35
N VAL A 26 -14.05 -16.06 -35.17
CA VAL A 26 -15.02 -16.39 -34.09
C VAL A 26 -14.74 -17.77 -33.46
N GLU A 27 -14.34 -17.81 -32.18
CA GLU A 27 -15.15 -18.33 -31.05
C GLU A 27 -14.32 -18.56 -29.77
N SER A 28 -14.99 -18.34 -28.62
CA SER A 28 -14.79 -18.97 -27.31
C SER A 28 -13.40 -18.85 -26.64
N GLY A 29 -13.25 -18.05 -25.59
CA GLY A 29 -13.83 -18.38 -24.30
C GLY A 29 -12.89 -19.32 -23.55
N ASN A 30 -12.13 -18.80 -22.58
CA ASN A 30 -11.65 -19.55 -21.41
C ASN A 30 -11.01 -18.58 -20.40
N GLU A 31 -11.74 -18.39 -19.31
CA GLU A 31 -11.27 -17.87 -18.03
C GLU A 31 -10.10 -18.71 -17.52
N THR A 32 -8.96 -18.07 -17.26
CA THR A 32 -7.91 -18.67 -16.42
C THR A 32 -7.70 -17.81 -15.19
N LEU A 33 -8.25 -18.36 -14.10
CA LEU A 33 -8.17 -17.98 -12.70
C LEU A 33 -6.81 -17.41 -12.28
N SER A 34 -6.87 -16.21 -11.70
CA SER A 34 -5.81 -15.60 -10.91
C SER A 34 -5.76 -16.29 -9.54
N GLN A 35 -4.75 -17.14 -9.32
CA GLN A 35 -4.46 -17.73 -8.01
C GLN A 35 -3.06 -17.36 -7.56
N HIS A 36 -2.92 -16.28 -6.80
CA HIS A 36 -1.77 -16.12 -5.90
C HIS A 36 -2.24 -15.48 -4.60
N SER A 37 -2.52 -16.35 -3.62
CA SER A 37 -2.62 -15.98 -2.21
C SER A 37 -1.22 -15.95 -1.58
N ASP A 38 -0.99 -14.91 -0.78
CA ASP A 38 0.15 -14.76 0.11
C ASP A 38 0.24 -15.93 1.11
N SER A 39 1.42 -16.54 1.19
CA SER A 39 1.78 -17.43 2.30
C SER A 39 3.23 -17.18 2.68
N ILE A 40 3.42 -16.22 3.58
CA ILE A 40 4.63 -16.06 4.40
C ILE A 40 4.80 -17.32 5.24
N MET A 41 5.92 -18.03 5.06
CA MET A 41 6.39 -19.03 6.00
C MET A 41 7.87 -18.78 6.31
N GLU A 42 8.07 -18.27 7.51
CA GLU A 42 9.32 -18.05 8.22
C GLU A 42 10.11 -19.37 8.33
N ARG A 43 11.27 -19.46 7.68
CA ARG A 43 12.17 -20.63 7.80
C ARG A 43 13.09 -20.46 9.00
N GLY A 44 12.65 -20.95 10.16
CA GLY A 44 13.53 -21.26 11.29
C GLY A 44 14.39 -22.52 11.04
N PRO A 45 15.60 -22.63 11.62
CA PRO A 45 16.51 -23.73 11.34
C PRO A 45 16.10 -24.99 12.13
N LYS A 46 15.68 -26.05 11.43
CA LYS A 46 15.42 -27.37 12.04
C LYS A 46 16.65 -28.26 12.00
N LYS A 47 17.00 -28.77 13.18
CA LYS A 47 18.08 -29.71 13.49
C LYS A 47 17.90 -31.03 12.72
N ARG A 48 19.00 -31.58 12.20
CA ARG A 48 19.06 -32.90 11.55
C ARG A 48 18.98 -34.01 12.60
N ARG A 49 18.12 -35.01 12.38
CA ARG A 49 18.30 -36.36 12.92
C ARG A 49 18.13 -37.41 11.81
N PRO A 50 18.85 -38.53 11.89
CA PRO A 50 19.11 -39.44 10.78
C PRO A 50 18.19 -40.67 10.83
N GLY A 51 17.85 -41.22 9.66
CA GLY A 51 17.29 -42.57 9.57
C GLY A 51 16.24 -42.74 8.49
N LEU A 52 16.67 -43.32 7.38
CA LEU A 52 16.02 -44.38 6.59
C LEU A 52 16.34 -44.16 5.10
N ALA A 53 17.39 -44.85 4.68
CA ALA A 53 17.74 -45.05 3.29
C ALA A 53 16.69 -45.97 2.65
N VAL A 54 16.04 -45.50 1.60
CA VAL A 54 15.36 -46.38 0.63
C VAL A 54 15.92 -46.06 -0.74
N HIS A 55 16.76 -46.98 -1.22
CA HIS A 55 17.25 -47.02 -2.58
C HIS A 55 16.08 -47.17 -3.56
N ARG A 56 15.86 -46.19 -4.42
CA ARG A 56 15.17 -46.41 -5.70
C ARG A 56 16.21 -46.52 -6.80
N LYS A 57 16.30 -47.73 -7.36
CA LYS A 57 17.15 -48.10 -8.49
C LYS A 57 16.78 -47.29 -9.75
N PRO A 58 17.74 -47.06 -10.67
CA PRO A 58 17.53 -46.34 -11.92
C PRO A 58 16.86 -47.22 -12.99
N ASN A 59 16.06 -46.61 -13.87
CA ASN A 59 15.57 -47.26 -15.08
C ASN A 59 16.69 -47.34 -16.12
N TYR A 60 17.00 -48.55 -16.58
CA TYR A 60 17.91 -48.81 -17.69
C TYR A 60 17.15 -49.01 -19.02
N ARG A 61 17.85 -48.67 -20.11
CA ARG A 61 17.63 -48.92 -21.56
C ARG A 61 16.66 -47.98 -22.27
N SER A 62 16.96 -47.48 -23.48
CA SER A 62 17.86 -48.01 -24.54
C SER A 62 18.54 -46.92 -25.36
N HIS A 63 19.79 -47.19 -25.73
CA HIS A 63 20.55 -46.50 -26.77
C HIS A 63 19.92 -46.72 -28.15
N SER A 64 19.69 -45.65 -28.91
CA SER A 64 19.61 -45.68 -30.36
C SER A 64 20.60 -44.67 -30.93
N LEU A 65 21.57 -45.17 -31.69
CA LEU A 65 22.51 -44.38 -32.47
C LEU A 65 21.90 -44.20 -33.87
N SER A 66 21.17 -43.10 -34.07
CA SER A 66 20.79 -42.58 -35.38
C SER A 66 20.53 -41.08 -35.25
N PRO A 67 21.27 -40.20 -35.97
CA PRO A 67 21.01 -38.77 -35.90
C PRO A 67 19.72 -38.43 -36.67
N SER A 68 18.67 -38.00 -35.94
CA SER A 68 17.47 -37.43 -36.57
C SER A 68 17.81 -36.07 -37.21
N PRO A 69 17.20 -35.70 -38.35
CA PRO A 69 17.53 -34.46 -39.05
C PRO A 69 17.20 -33.24 -38.19
N VAL A 70 18.20 -32.40 -37.97
CA VAL A 70 18.17 -31.23 -37.08
C VAL A 70 17.22 -30.17 -37.65
N ASN A 71 16.17 -29.84 -36.90
CA ASN A 71 15.29 -28.72 -37.18
C ASN A 71 16.00 -27.39 -36.85
N LYS A 72 16.53 -26.72 -37.88
CA LYS A 72 17.36 -25.50 -37.81
C LYS A 72 16.69 -24.32 -37.09
N ASN A 73 15.35 -24.28 -37.03
CA ASN A 73 14.62 -23.17 -36.41
C ASN A 73 14.61 -23.20 -34.87
N LYS A 74 14.68 -24.37 -34.24
CA LYS A 74 14.70 -24.48 -32.76
C LYS A 74 16.07 -24.15 -32.16
N GLN A 75 17.15 -24.36 -32.91
CA GLN A 75 18.51 -24.09 -32.45
C GLN A 75 18.81 -22.57 -32.38
N LEU A 76 18.39 -21.81 -33.40
CA LEU A 76 18.56 -20.35 -33.44
C LEU A 76 17.82 -19.63 -32.30
N HIS A 77 16.65 -20.12 -31.90
CA HIS A 77 15.89 -19.53 -30.80
C HIS A 77 16.55 -19.80 -29.42
N MET A 78 17.13 -20.99 -29.23
CA MET A 78 17.85 -21.33 -28.00
C MET A 78 19.20 -20.59 -27.89
N GLU A 79 19.85 -20.35 -29.03
CA GLU A 79 21.11 -19.60 -29.11
C GLU A 79 20.92 -18.11 -28.83
N ARG A 80 19.85 -17.49 -29.37
CA ARG A 80 19.46 -16.10 -29.03
C ARG A 80 19.12 -15.93 -27.53
N LYS A 81 18.41 -16.89 -26.93
CA LYS A 81 18.10 -16.86 -25.49
C LYS A 81 19.35 -17.05 -24.60
N ARG A 82 20.34 -17.83 -25.05
CA ARG A 82 21.63 -17.98 -24.34
C ARG A 82 22.50 -16.73 -24.41
N GLN A 83 22.46 -15.96 -25.50
CA GLN A 83 23.23 -14.72 -25.64
C GLN A 83 22.60 -13.48 -24.96
N GLN A 84 21.30 -13.47 -24.65
CA GLN A 84 20.65 -12.38 -23.91
C GLN A 84 20.86 -12.44 -22.40
N LYS A 85 20.86 -13.66 -21.82
CA LYS A 85 21.07 -13.90 -20.37
C LYS A 85 22.35 -13.26 -19.79
N PRO A 86 23.54 -13.32 -20.43
CA PRO A 86 24.74 -12.70 -19.88
C PRO A 86 24.66 -11.16 -19.85
N LYS A 87 24.01 -10.55 -20.85
CA LYS A 87 23.91 -9.08 -20.97
C LYS A 87 23.02 -8.46 -19.88
N GLU A 88 21.92 -9.12 -19.51
CA GLU A 88 21.08 -8.68 -18.39
C GLU A 88 21.77 -8.81 -17.03
N THR A 89 22.52 -9.89 -16.80
CA THR A 89 23.29 -10.06 -15.57
C THR A 89 24.41 -9.03 -15.45
N ASP A 90 25.02 -8.63 -16.56
CA ASP A 90 26.04 -7.59 -16.58
C ASP A 90 25.44 -6.22 -16.25
N ILE A 91 24.27 -5.87 -16.81
CA ILE A 91 23.57 -4.61 -16.48
C ILE A 91 23.22 -4.56 -14.98
N HIS A 92 22.75 -5.67 -14.40
CA HIS A 92 22.47 -5.73 -12.96
C HIS A 92 23.73 -5.58 -12.11
N ARG A 93 24.86 -6.18 -12.52
CA ARG A 93 26.15 -6.02 -11.84
C ARG A 93 26.69 -4.60 -11.94
N PHE A 94 26.58 -3.95 -13.10
CA PHE A 94 26.98 -2.55 -13.28
C PHE A 94 26.13 -1.59 -12.43
N ARG A 95 24.81 -1.80 -12.38
CA ARG A 95 23.92 -1.02 -11.52
C ARG A 95 24.24 -1.20 -10.03
N ALA A 96 24.49 -2.45 -9.60
CA ALA A 96 24.89 -2.72 -8.22
C ALA A 96 26.20 -2.03 -7.86
N LYS A 97 27.22 -2.13 -8.74
CA LYS A 97 28.52 -1.47 -8.55
C LYS A 97 28.39 0.06 -8.46
N ALA A 98 27.61 0.68 -9.35
CA ALA A 98 27.38 2.12 -9.34
C ALA A 98 26.72 2.62 -8.05
N ILE A 99 25.77 1.84 -7.49
CA ILE A 99 25.11 2.17 -6.22
C ILE A 99 26.09 2.07 -5.04
N THR A 100 26.89 0.99 -4.96
CA THR A 100 27.90 0.84 -3.90
C THR A 100 28.97 1.93 -3.99
N GLU A 101 29.42 2.30 -5.19
CA GLU A 101 30.44 3.33 -5.36
C GLU A 101 29.92 4.74 -5.02
N ALA A 102 28.66 5.03 -5.36
CA ALA A 102 28.01 6.28 -4.96
C ALA A 102 27.90 6.40 -3.44
N PHE A 103 27.51 5.31 -2.78
CA PHE A 103 27.41 5.25 -1.31
C PHE A 103 28.78 5.41 -0.62
N GLU A 104 29.83 4.76 -1.13
CA GLU A 104 31.19 4.96 -0.60
C GLU A 104 31.69 6.39 -0.81
N ARG A 105 31.40 7.01 -1.96
CA ARG A 105 31.74 8.42 -2.21
C ARG A 105 31.03 9.37 -1.22
N GLU A 106 29.78 9.08 -0.88
CA GLU A 106 29.02 9.87 0.08
C GLU A 106 29.54 9.71 1.51
N LEU A 107 29.92 8.48 1.91
CA LEU A 107 30.62 8.25 3.19
C LEU A 107 31.96 8.99 3.26
N ARG A 108 32.73 9.01 2.17
CA ARG A 108 33.98 9.78 2.11
C ARG A 108 33.72 11.29 2.21
N ARG A 109 32.66 11.80 1.56
CA ARG A 109 32.27 13.21 1.67
C ARG A 109 31.84 13.57 3.09
N ASN A 110 30.99 12.78 3.74
CA ASN A 110 30.59 13.00 5.13
C ASN A 110 31.78 12.93 6.08
N LYS A 111 32.73 12.01 5.85
CA LYS A 111 33.95 11.93 6.65
C LYS A 111 34.89 13.12 6.42
N VAL A 112 34.96 13.68 5.20
CA VAL A 112 35.69 14.92 4.93
C VAL A 112 34.97 16.13 5.56
N GLN A 113 33.63 16.14 5.58
CA GLN A 113 32.82 17.16 6.23
C GLN A 113 32.88 17.10 7.76
N GLU A 114 33.09 15.93 8.37
CA GLU A 114 33.40 15.82 9.80
C GLU A 114 34.80 16.34 10.16
N ASN A 115 35.76 16.28 9.22
CA ASN A 115 37.12 16.82 9.43
C ASN A 115 37.21 18.34 9.17
N ILE A 116 36.25 18.90 8.42
CA ILE A 116 36.06 20.34 8.27
C ILE A 116 34.93 20.71 9.24
N GLY A 117 35.29 20.89 10.52
CA GLY A 117 34.31 21.19 11.57
C GLY A 117 33.34 22.32 11.17
N PRO A 118 32.06 22.25 11.58
CA PRO A 118 31.08 23.28 11.25
C PRO A 118 31.57 24.64 11.79
N PRO A 119 31.39 25.75 11.03
CA PRO A 119 31.64 27.08 11.58
C PRO A 119 30.66 27.27 12.75
N GLY A 120 31.22 27.49 13.94
CA GLY A 120 30.49 27.54 15.20
C GLY A 120 29.29 28.46 15.11
N THR A 121 28.10 27.87 15.19
CA THR A 121 26.88 28.58 15.55
C THR A 121 27.01 28.95 17.03
N ASN A 122 27.15 30.26 17.29
CA ASN A 122 27.28 30.87 18.62
C ASN A 122 26.04 30.66 19.54
N ASP A 123 25.10 29.81 19.14
CA ASP A 123 23.83 29.57 19.82
C ASP A 123 23.95 28.50 20.94
N GLU A 124 25.02 27.70 20.92
CA GLU A 124 25.27 26.67 21.96
C GLU A 124 25.82 27.29 23.26
N GLU A 125 26.61 28.37 23.18
CA GLU A 125 27.12 29.07 24.36
C GLU A 125 26.03 29.85 25.12
N GLU A 126 25.01 30.33 24.42
CA GLU A 126 23.86 31.02 25.04
C GLU A 126 22.93 30.03 25.75
N THR A 127 22.67 28.88 25.14
CA THR A 127 21.79 27.86 25.72
C THR A 127 22.44 27.14 26.91
N GLU A 128 23.77 27.01 26.94
CA GLU A 128 24.49 26.45 28.09
C GLU A 128 24.59 27.44 29.27
N LYS A 129 24.63 28.76 29.02
CA LYS A 129 24.47 29.80 30.07
C LYS A 129 23.08 29.79 30.69
N ILE A 130 22.03 29.63 29.89
CA ILE A 130 20.64 29.56 30.37
C ILE A 130 20.42 28.30 31.25
N TYR A 131 21.01 27.16 30.91
CA TYR A 131 20.91 25.94 31.72
C TYR A 131 21.75 25.99 33.02
N ARG A 132 22.87 26.72 33.03
CA ARG A 132 23.67 26.97 34.24
C ARG A 132 23.01 27.98 35.18
N GLU A 133 22.34 29.01 34.64
CA GLU A 133 21.65 30.04 35.42
C GLU A 133 20.32 29.54 36.01
N ALA A 134 19.60 28.67 35.28
CA ALA A 134 18.38 28.02 35.78
C ALA A 134 18.63 27.03 36.94
N ARG A 135 19.86 26.55 37.13
CA ARG A 135 20.24 25.70 38.28
C ARG A 135 20.46 26.48 39.58
N HIS A 136 20.46 27.82 39.54
CA HIS A 136 20.78 28.67 40.70
C HIS A 136 19.63 29.53 41.25
N LYS A 137 18.40 29.40 40.74
CA LYS A 137 17.24 30.12 41.29
C LYS A 137 16.07 29.19 41.59
N GLY A 138 15.96 28.79 42.86
CA GLY A 138 14.92 27.88 43.36
C GLY A 138 14.86 27.74 44.89
N THR A 139 14.70 28.87 45.59
CA THR A 139 14.25 29.07 46.99
C THR A 139 15.05 28.54 48.20
N PRO A 140 15.16 29.35 49.27
CA PRO A 140 16.02 29.08 50.42
C PRO A 140 15.28 28.24 51.48
N LYS A 141 15.76 27.03 51.75
CA LYS A 141 15.41 26.33 53.00
C LYS A 141 16.39 26.74 54.08
N ARG A 142 15.91 27.69 54.89
CA ARG A 142 16.32 28.05 56.25
C ARG A 142 16.99 26.88 57.00
N SER A 143 18.32 26.83 57.00
CA SER A 143 19.11 26.01 57.92
C SER A 143 19.21 26.75 59.26
N GLN A 144 18.17 26.65 60.09
CA GLN A 144 18.35 26.89 61.52
C GLN A 144 19.16 25.71 62.09
N PRO A 145 20.18 25.96 62.93
CA PRO A 145 21.04 24.94 63.48
C PRO A 145 20.25 24.16 64.53
N TRP A 146 19.71 23.00 64.13
CA TRP A 146 19.16 22.06 65.09
C TRP A 146 20.31 21.32 65.74
N LYS A 147 20.69 21.93 66.87
CA LYS A 147 21.39 21.36 68.01
C LYS A 147 21.15 19.86 68.09
N ILE A 148 22.24 19.10 68.01
CA ILE A 148 22.30 17.77 68.60
C ILE A 148 21.85 17.97 70.05
N TYR A 149 20.72 17.36 70.40
CA TYR A 149 20.32 17.17 71.79
C TYR A 149 21.39 16.29 72.45
N SER A 150 22.43 16.93 72.97
CA SER A 150 23.27 16.39 74.04
C SER A 150 22.61 16.78 75.36
N ARG A 151 21.59 16.01 75.75
CA ARG A 151 20.95 16.00 77.06
C ARG A 151 20.30 14.63 77.15
N ASN A 152 20.58 13.76 78.12
CA ASN A 152 20.86 14.06 79.50
C ASN A 152 21.35 12.79 80.22
N THR A 153 22.38 12.99 81.07
CA THR A 153 22.37 12.61 82.49
C THR A 153 22.13 11.12 82.78
N THR A 154 23.15 10.38 83.21
CA THR A 154 23.51 10.37 84.64
C THR A 154 24.98 9.95 84.85
N PRO A 155 25.54 10.21 86.04
CA PRO A 155 26.78 10.94 86.20
C PRO A 155 27.94 9.96 86.36
N SER A 156 29.03 10.19 85.62
CA SER A 156 30.31 9.68 86.12
C SER A 156 30.59 10.42 87.42
N PRO A 157 30.72 9.73 88.56
CA PRO A 157 31.05 10.41 89.80
C PRO A 157 32.38 11.12 89.59
N ARG A 158 32.40 12.43 89.89
CA ARG A 158 33.51 12.98 90.66
C ARG A 158 33.61 12.17 91.94
N GLY A 159 34.24 11.01 91.83
CA GLY A 159 34.74 10.21 92.92
C GLY A 159 36.25 10.28 92.83
N GLY A 160 36.79 11.50 92.92
CA GLY A 160 38.11 11.66 93.50
C GLY A 160 37.99 11.10 94.91
N LEU A 161 38.20 9.79 95.03
CA LEU A 161 38.46 9.16 96.31
C LEU A 161 39.67 9.92 96.84
N PRO A 162 39.53 10.68 97.95
CA PRO A 162 40.71 11.18 98.60
C PRO A 162 41.53 9.93 98.85
N LYS A 163 42.79 9.95 98.39
CA LYS A 163 43.79 8.95 98.80
C LYS A 163 43.49 8.71 100.29
N PRO A 164 43.13 7.50 100.74
CA PRO A 164 43.09 7.28 102.16
C PRO A 164 44.49 7.70 102.58
N ASN A 165 44.57 8.71 103.45
CA ASN A 165 45.83 9.13 104.03
C ASN A 165 46.53 7.82 104.33
N LYS A 166 47.67 7.58 103.66
CA LYS A 166 48.59 6.55 104.08
C LYS A 166 49.05 7.06 105.42
N VAL A 167 48.23 6.88 106.44
CA VAL A 167 48.67 6.70 107.80
C VAL A 167 49.61 5.54 107.61
N VAL A 168 50.89 5.89 107.52
CA VAL A 168 51.99 4.94 107.53
C VAL A 168 51.57 3.97 108.61
N PRO A 169 51.30 2.68 108.28
CA PRO A 169 51.03 1.73 109.32
C PRO A 169 52.26 1.87 110.20
N MET A 170 52.07 2.41 111.42
CA MET A 170 53.15 2.59 112.37
C MET A 170 53.69 1.19 112.48
N LYS A 171 54.81 0.93 111.79
CA LYS A 171 55.48 -0.35 111.85
C LYS A 171 55.81 -0.39 113.32
N VAL A 172 55.06 -1.18 114.08
CA VAL A 172 55.35 -1.50 115.47
C VAL A 172 56.67 -2.22 115.35
N ASN A 173 57.71 -1.40 115.39
CA ASN A 173 59.05 -1.76 115.03
C ASN A 173 59.43 -2.84 116.02
N GLU A 174 60.26 -3.78 115.61
CA GLU A 174 60.77 -4.85 116.48
C GLU A 174 61.68 -4.30 117.62
N HIS A 175 61.62 -2.97 117.81
CA HIS A 175 62.28 -2.14 118.80
C HIS A 175 61.29 -1.47 119.78
N SER A 176 59.99 -1.80 119.74
CA SER A 176 59.10 -1.56 120.89
C SER A 176 59.40 -2.58 122.00
N LEU A 177 60.68 -2.81 122.26
CA LEU A 177 61.22 -3.40 123.47
C LEU A 177 61.17 -2.30 124.55
N PHE A 178 59.94 -1.86 124.88
CA PHE A 178 59.64 -0.89 125.95
C PHE A 178 60.35 -1.25 127.26
N LEU A 179 60.58 -2.55 127.53
CA LEU A 179 61.27 -3.01 128.72
C LEU A 179 62.77 -2.63 128.75
N PRO A 180 63.59 -2.86 127.70
CA PRO A 180 64.93 -2.27 127.57
C PRO A 180 64.98 -0.75 127.64
N LEU A 181 64.04 -0.06 127.00
CA LEU A 181 63.96 1.41 127.03
C LEU A 181 63.64 1.95 128.44
N MET A 182 62.75 1.28 129.17
CA MET A 182 62.44 1.60 130.57
C MET A 182 63.61 1.33 131.53
N LEU A 183 64.44 0.33 131.24
CA LEU A 183 65.65 0.05 132.02
C LEU A 183 66.78 1.05 131.73
N GLU A 184 66.89 1.56 130.49
CA GLU A 184 67.86 2.61 130.11
C GLU A 184 67.52 3.98 130.71
N GLN A 185 66.23 4.32 130.80
CA GLN A 185 65.77 5.62 131.32
C GLN A 185 65.74 5.72 132.86
N PHE A 186 65.84 4.60 133.59
CA PHE A 186 65.85 4.57 135.06
C PHE A 186 66.98 3.67 135.62
N PRO A 187 68.25 4.12 135.57
CA PRO A 187 69.41 3.31 135.94
C PRO A 187 69.51 2.93 137.43
N PHE A 188 68.65 3.48 138.30
CA PHE A 188 68.62 3.17 139.75
C PHE A 188 67.45 2.26 140.16
N LEU A 189 66.66 1.76 139.20
CA LEU A 189 65.51 0.91 139.49
C LEU A 189 65.96 -0.56 139.63
N TYR A 190 66.14 -1.03 140.88
CA TYR A 190 66.40 -2.44 141.16
C TYR A 190 65.13 -3.28 140.98
N VAL A 191 64.82 -3.66 139.74
CA VAL A 191 63.72 -4.57 139.44
C VAL A 191 64.16 -6.01 139.73
N SER A 192 63.39 -6.74 140.54
CA SER A 192 63.68 -8.16 140.78
C SER A 192 63.59 -8.96 139.48
N GLY A 193 64.51 -9.90 139.26
CA GLY A 193 64.56 -10.68 138.02
C GLY A 193 63.27 -11.43 137.68
N GLN A 194 62.45 -11.77 138.69
CA GLN A 194 61.16 -12.42 138.50
C GLN A 194 60.11 -11.48 137.88
N THR A 195 60.07 -10.20 138.30
CA THR A 195 59.15 -9.19 137.74
C THR A 195 59.55 -8.84 136.30
N LEU A 196 60.86 -8.75 136.04
CA LEU A 196 61.38 -8.51 134.70
C LEU A 196 60.98 -9.63 133.73
N SER A 197 61.04 -10.89 134.15
CA SER A 197 60.59 -12.04 133.34
C SER A 197 59.09 -12.00 133.03
N LYS A 198 58.25 -11.58 133.99
CA LYS A 198 56.79 -11.46 133.77
C LYS A 198 56.45 -10.36 132.78
N MET A 199 57.09 -9.19 132.92
CA MET A 199 56.92 -8.09 131.96
C MET A 199 57.43 -8.48 130.57
N TRP A 200 58.55 -9.21 130.49
CA TRP A 200 59.04 -9.73 129.21
C TRP A 200 58.03 -10.65 128.53
N LYS A 201 57.42 -11.57 129.28
CA LYS A 201 56.39 -12.47 128.74
C LYS A 201 55.14 -11.72 128.28
N GLN A 202 54.69 -10.70 129.02
CA GLN A 202 53.55 -9.87 128.63
C GLN A 202 53.83 -9.10 127.34
N GLN A 203 55.03 -8.53 127.23
CA GLN A 203 55.44 -7.80 126.04
C GLN A 203 55.55 -8.71 124.81
N ILE A 204 56.15 -9.89 124.96
CA ILE A 204 56.21 -10.89 123.88
C ILE A 204 54.79 -11.30 123.46
N ALA A 205 53.87 -11.54 124.42
CA ALA A 205 52.50 -11.92 124.12
C ALA A 205 51.73 -10.83 123.35
N GLN A 206 51.91 -9.55 123.71
CA GLN A 206 51.30 -8.42 123.00
C GLN A 206 51.87 -8.27 121.58
N ILE A 207 53.18 -8.39 121.41
CA ILE A 207 53.83 -8.36 120.10
C ILE A 207 53.31 -9.52 119.24
N GLU A 208 53.14 -10.71 119.82
CA GLU A 208 52.59 -11.87 119.11
C GLU A 208 51.13 -11.66 118.68
N GLN A 209 50.28 -11.05 119.52
CA GLN A 209 48.91 -10.71 119.16
C GLN A 209 48.83 -9.69 118.03
N LEU A 210 49.64 -8.61 118.10
CA LEU A 210 49.72 -7.60 117.03
C LEU A 210 50.21 -8.21 115.71
N LYS A 211 51.20 -9.12 115.77
CA LYS A 211 51.65 -9.87 114.59
C LYS A 211 50.50 -10.72 114.02
N LYS A 212 49.74 -11.44 114.87
CA LYS A 212 48.58 -12.26 114.44
C LYS A 212 47.48 -11.42 113.78
N ASP A 213 47.15 -10.25 114.33
CA ASP A 213 46.12 -9.37 113.77
C ASP A 213 46.59 -8.71 112.46
N ALA A 214 47.86 -8.29 112.36
CA ALA A 214 48.44 -7.83 111.10
C ALA A 214 48.42 -8.93 110.03
N TYR A 215 48.72 -10.18 110.38
CA TYR A 215 48.58 -11.31 109.44
C TYR A 215 47.13 -11.52 109.00
N ARG A 216 46.14 -11.35 109.89
CA ARG A 216 44.71 -11.44 109.52
C ARG A 216 44.26 -10.30 108.62
N GLU A 217 44.68 -9.07 108.91
CA GLU A 217 44.36 -7.90 108.09
C GLU A 217 45.02 -7.97 106.70
N ASN A 218 46.26 -8.45 106.62
CA ASN A 218 46.92 -8.67 105.33
C ASN A 218 46.22 -9.78 104.52
N ARG A 219 45.70 -10.82 105.18
CA ARG A 219 44.88 -11.86 104.53
C ARG A 219 43.55 -11.30 104.01
N SER A 220 42.87 -10.40 104.73
CA SER A 220 41.61 -9.79 104.27
C SER A 220 41.83 -8.76 103.17
N LYS A 221 42.89 -7.92 103.25
CA LYS A 221 43.28 -7.00 102.18
C LYS A 221 43.63 -7.73 100.88
N LYS A 222 44.34 -8.86 100.98
CA LYS A 222 44.64 -9.70 99.82
C LYS A 222 43.38 -10.27 99.19
N LYS A 223 42.42 -10.78 99.99
CA LYS A 223 41.12 -11.24 99.47
C LYS A 223 40.34 -10.13 98.76
N LEU A 224 40.31 -8.93 99.34
CA LEU A 224 39.65 -7.79 98.71
C LEU A 224 40.35 -7.39 97.39
N GLN A 225 41.69 -7.44 97.35
CA GLN A 225 42.44 -7.23 96.12
C GLN A 225 42.14 -8.30 95.08
N ASP A 226 42.12 -9.58 95.48
CA ASP A 226 41.78 -10.70 94.61
C ASP A 226 40.34 -10.54 94.05
N GLU A 227 39.39 -10.12 94.89
CA GLU A 227 38.00 -9.83 94.49
C GLU A 227 37.90 -8.64 93.53
N ILE A 228 38.66 -7.57 93.76
CA ILE A 228 38.73 -6.40 92.87
C ILE A 228 39.35 -6.78 91.53
N GLU A 229 40.45 -7.54 91.54
CA GLU A 229 41.09 -8.05 90.33
C GLU A 229 40.14 -8.98 89.55
N GLU A 230 39.40 -9.83 90.25
CA GLU A 230 38.42 -10.71 89.62
C GLU A 230 37.23 -9.92 89.04
N ALA A 231 36.76 -8.88 89.73
CA ALA A 231 35.72 -7.98 89.21
C ALA A 231 36.20 -7.21 87.97
N LEU A 232 37.45 -6.75 87.94
CA LEU A 232 38.06 -6.12 86.78
C LEU A 232 38.17 -7.10 85.60
N ARG A 233 38.62 -8.34 85.84
CA ARG A 233 38.65 -9.38 84.80
C ARG A 233 37.27 -9.68 84.23
N ARG A 234 36.23 -9.73 85.09
CA ARG A 234 34.84 -9.90 84.65
C ARG A 234 34.37 -8.72 83.81
N HIS A 235 34.67 -7.48 84.23
CA HIS A 235 34.34 -6.28 83.47
C HIS A 235 35.03 -6.27 82.11
N ASP A 236 36.33 -6.55 82.04
CA ASP A 236 37.09 -6.58 80.80
C ASP A 236 36.58 -7.67 79.85
N LEU A 237 36.16 -8.82 80.39
CA LEU A 237 35.51 -9.87 79.61
C LEU A 237 34.18 -9.40 79.03
N LEU A 238 33.33 -8.74 79.81
CA LEU A 238 32.06 -8.18 79.33
C LEU A 238 32.28 -7.11 78.28
N ALA A 239 33.25 -6.20 78.49
CA ALA A 239 33.63 -5.19 77.51
C ALA A 239 34.11 -5.82 76.19
N ALA A 240 34.89 -6.91 76.27
CA ALA A 240 35.33 -7.66 75.10
C ALA A 240 34.17 -8.32 74.35
N LEU A 241 33.16 -8.85 75.06
CA LEU A 241 31.95 -9.41 74.46
C LEU A 241 31.13 -8.32 73.74
N VAL A 242 30.86 -7.20 74.41
CA VAL A 242 30.13 -6.06 73.82
C VAL A 242 30.86 -5.53 72.59
N LYS A 243 32.19 -5.43 72.63
CA LYS A 243 33.00 -5.01 71.47
C LYS A 243 32.85 -5.99 70.30
N LYS A 244 32.91 -7.30 70.56
CA LYS A 244 32.71 -8.34 69.52
C LYS A 244 31.31 -8.31 68.93
N GLU A 245 30.27 -8.08 69.74
CA GLU A 245 28.89 -7.92 69.26
C GLU A 245 28.73 -6.67 68.40
N TYR A 246 29.31 -5.54 68.81
CA TYR A 246 29.31 -4.32 68.02
C TYR A 246 30.02 -4.53 66.66
N GLU A 247 31.19 -5.16 66.66
CA GLU A 247 31.91 -5.48 65.42
C GLU A 247 31.15 -6.49 64.54
N HIS A 248 30.45 -7.45 65.14
CA HIS A 248 29.58 -8.37 64.40
C HIS A 248 28.40 -7.63 63.76
N ASN A 249 27.71 -6.77 64.50
CA ASN A 249 26.60 -5.96 64.00
C ASN A 249 27.05 -5.01 62.89
N LYS A 250 28.22 -4.38 63.04
CA LYS A 250 28.83 -3.55 61.99
C LYS A 250 29.07 -4.36 60.71
N ARG A 251 29.64 -5.56 60.81
CA ARG A 251 29.85 -6.46 59.66
C ARG A 251 28.54 -6.86 59.00
N LEU A 252 27.50 -7.13 59.78
CA LEU A 252 26.18 -7.47 59.25
C LEU A 252 25.56 -6.29 58.50
N GLN A 253 25.70 -5.07 59.03
CA GLN A 253 25.24 -3.86 58.36
C GLN A 253 25.99 -3.63 57.05
N ASP A 254 27.32 -3.74 57.05
CA ASP A 254 28.13 -3.63 55.83
C ASP A 254 27.73 -4.67 54.77
N PHE A 255 27.37 -5.89 55.19
CA PHE A 255 26.89 -6.93 54.30
C PHE A 255 25.52 -6.59 53.68
N LYS A 256 24.58 -6.10 54.49
CA LYS A 256 23.27 -5.61 54.01
C LYS A 256 23.47 -4.47 53.01
N ASP A 257 24.33 -3.51 53.34
CA ASP A 257 24.62 -2.35 52.48
C ASP A 257 25.24 -2.78 51.14
N ARG A 258 26.14 -3.77 51.13
CA ARG A 258 26.68 -4.35 49.90
C ARG A 258 25.59 -4.97 49.03
N ILE A 259 24.68 -5.73 49.62
CA ILE A 259 23.54 -6.32 48.91
C ILE A 259 22.63 -5.23 48.34
N HIS A 260 22.32 -4.19 49.12
CA HIS A 260 21.48 -3.08 48.66
C HIS A 260 22.14 -2.34 47.50
N ARG A 261 23.44 -2.04 47.58
CA ARG A 261 24.21 -1.42 46.49
C ARG A 261 24.19 -2.29 45.24
N GLN A 262 24.43 -3.59 45.38
CA GLN A 262 24.40 -4.53 44.25
C GLN A 262 23.02 -4.57 43.58
N LYS A 263 21.94 -4.66 44.36
CA LYS A 263 20.56 -4.63 43.84
C LYS A 263 20.26 -3.32 43.13
N LEU A 264 20.66 -2.19 43.69
CA LEU A 264 20.49 -0.88 43.07
C LEU A 264 21.19 -0.80 41.71
N THR A 265 22.45 -1.23 41.63
CA THR A 265 23.20 -1.28 40.38
C THR A 265 22.55 -2.22 39.37
N GLN A 266 22.10 -3.41 39.80
CA GLN A 266 21.40 -4.35 38.92
C GLN A 266 20.08 -3.79 38.38
N SER A 267 19.28 -3.14 39.23
CA SER A 267 18.04 -2.48 38.81
C SER A 267 18.31 -1.37 37.80
N LYS A 268 19.32 -0.53 38.05
CA LYS A 268 19.74 0.52 37.10
C LYS A 268 20.20 -0.04 35.76
N ILE A 269 20.96 -1.14 35.75
CA ILE A 269 21.37 -1.82 34.51
C ILE A 269 20.15 -2.36 33.74
N LYS A 270 19.18 -2.97 34.45
CA LYS A 270 17.95 -3.47 33.83
C LYS A 270 17.11 -2.34 33.23
N GLU A 271 16.98 -1.23 33.95
CA GLU A 271 16.29 -0.03 33.47
C GLU A 271 16.97 0.55 32.23
N ASN A 272 18.30 0.72 32.25
CA ASN A 272 19.06 1.18 31.10
C ASN A 272 18.87 0.26 29.88
N ARG A 273 18.89 -1.06 30.09
CA ARG A 273 18.59 -2.04 29.01
C ARG A 273 17.18 -1.84 28.45
N GLN A 274 16.18 -1.64 29.31
CA GLN A 274 14.81 -1.36 28.86
C GLN A 274 14.72 -0.03 28.10
N GLN A 275 15.40 1.03 28.55
CA GLN A 275 15.45 2.31 27.85
C GLN A 275 16.09 2.15 26.46
N ILE A 276 17.20 1.42 26.35
CA ILE A 276 17.85 1.13 25.06
C ILE A 276 16.91 0.34 24.14
N VAL A 277 16.23 -0.68 24.67
CA VAL A 277 15.25 -1.46 23.88
C VAL A 277 14.09 -0.59 23.44
N ARG A 278 13.57 0.28 24.30
CA ARG A 278 12.50 1.25 23.94
C ARG A 278 12.96 2.20 22.84
N ALA A 279 14.15 2.80 22.97
CA ALA A 279 14.72 3.69 21.97
C ALA A 279 14.94 2.99 20.62
N ARG A 280 15.46 1.75 20.63
CA ARG A 280 15.63 0.94 19.42
C ARG A 280 14.30 0.64 18.75
N LYS A 281 13.28 0.23 19.51
CA LYS A 281 11.93 0.01 18.97
C LYS A 281 11.39 1.25 18.28
N TYR A 282 11.49 2.43 18.91
CA TYR A 282 11.04 3.67 18.28
C TYR A 282 11.74 3.97 16.96
N TYR A 283 13.06 3.74 16.89
CA TYR A 283 13.82 3.94 15.67
C TYR A 283 13.46 2.91 14.58
N ASP A 284 13.31 1.64 14.96
CA ASP A 284 12.92 0.57 14.06
C ASP A 284 11.50 0.81 13.51
N ASP A 285 10.56 1.20 14.36
CA ASP A 285 9.18 1.55 14.00
C ASP A 285 9.16 2.76 13.05
N TYR A 286 9.95 3.81 13.36
CA TYR A 286 10.08 4.98 12.50
C TYR A 286 10.62 4.60 11.10
N LYS A 287 11.64 3.74 11.03
CA LYS A 287 12.17 3.24 9.76
C LYS A 287 11.11 2.50 8.95
N VAL A 288 10.36 1.59 9.58
CA VAL A 288 9.28 0.84 8.92
C VAL A 288 8.20 1.80 8.41
N GLN A 289 7.79 2.78 9.20
CA GLN A 289 6.82 3.80 8.79
C GLN A 289 7.32 4.62 7.60
N LEU A 290 8.58 5.05 7.61
CA LEU A 290 9.18 5.80 6.52
C LEU A 290 9.24 4.95 5.23
N CYS A 291 9.71 3.70 5.33
CA CYS A 291 9.71 2.77 4.21
C CYS A 291 8.30 2.54 3.66
N ALA A 292 7.29 2.34 4.53
CA ALA A 292 5.90 2.18 4.12
C ALA A 292 5.36 3.45 3.43
N LYS A 293 5.70 4.64 3.93
CA LYS A 293 5.31 5.92 3.30
C LYS A 293 5.95 6.06 1.91
N MET A 294 7.23 5.75 1.77
CA MET A 294 7.94 5.79 0.48
C MET A 294 7.37 4.77 -0.52
N MET A 295 7.06 3.55 -0.08
CA MET A 295 6.39 2.55 -0.91
C MET A 295 5.02 3.03 -1.38
N ARG A 296 4.20 3.62 -0.48
CA ARG A 296 2.91 4.19 -0.86
C ARG A 296 3.03 5.32 -1.87
N MET A 297 4.01 6.22 -1.71
CA MET A 297 4.27 7.28 -2.68
C MET A 297 4.66 6.71 -4.04
N ARG A 298 5.57 5.73 -4.07
CA ARG A 298 5.96 5.03 -5.31
C ARG A 298 4.77 4.36 -5.99
N THR A 299 3.91 3.67 -5.24
CA THR A 299 2.69 3.05 -5.82
C THR A 299 1.70 4.09 -6.36
N ARG A 300 1.58 5.25 -5.71
CA ARG A 300 0.74 6.35 -6.21
C ARG A 300 1.30 6.93 -7.49
N GLU A 301 2.61 7.19 -7.56
CA GLU A 301 3.29 7.64 -8.77
C GLU A 301 3.11 6.62 -9.90
N GLU A 302 3.36 5.33 -9.65
CA GLU A 302 3.14 4.26 -10.62
C GLU A 302 1.68 4.20 -11.11
N MET A 303 0.70 4.45 -10.23
CA MET A 303 -0.71 4.53 -10.61
C MET A 303 -0.99 5.74 -11.51
N ILE A 304 -0.42 6.91 -11.20
CA ILE A 304 -0.54 8.11 -12.03
C ILE A 304 0.09 7.85 -13.41
N PHE A 305 1.28 7.26 -13.47
CA PHE A 305 1.93 6.91 -14.73
C PHE A 305 1.11 5.92 -15.56
N LYS A 306 0.51 4.90 -14.93
CA LYS A 306 -0.39 3.96 -15.62
C LYS A 306 -1.60 4.66 -16.22
N LYS A 307 -2.24 5.55 -15.46
CA LYS A 307 -3.39 6.35 -15.94
C LYS A 307 -2.99 7.24 -17.10
N LEU A 308 -1.89 7.98 -16.98
CA LEU A 308 -1.38 8.84 -18.05
C LEU A 308 -1.03 8.05 -19.32
N PHE A 309 -0.46 6.85 -19.17
CA PHE A 309 -0.17 5.98 -20.31
C PHE A 309 -1.45 5.48 -20.98
N GLU A 310 -2.46 5.09 -20.19
CA GLU A 310 -3.76 4.67 -20.71
C GLU A 310 -4.49 5.81 -21.43
N GLU A 311 -4.51 7.01 -20.84
CA GLU A 311 -5.05 8.22 -21.47
C GLU A 311 -4.31 8.54 -22.77
N GLY A 312 -2.98 8.50 -22.77
CA GLY A 312 -2.17 8.68 -23.97
C GLY A 312 -2.51 7.67 -25.07
N LEU A 313 -2.72 6.41 -24.70
CA LEU A 313 -3.13 5.36 -25.63
C LEU A 313 -4.56 5.56 -26.14
N GLN A 314 -5.48 5.99 -25.29
CA GLN A 314 -6.86 6.32 -25.68
C GLN A 314 -6.89 7.48 -26.67
N ILE A 315 -6.10 8.54 -26.45
CA ILE A 315 -5.97 9.67 -27.37
C ILE A 315 -5.45 9.19 -28.74
N GLN A 316 -4.42 8.33 -28.77
CA GLN A 316 -3.92 7.76 -30.02
C GLN A 316 -4.98 6.92 -30.75
N LYS A 317 -5.71 6.07 -30.01
CA LYS A 317 -6.82 5.28 -30.56
C LYS A 317 -7.91 6.18 -31.13
N GLN A 318 -8.27 7.25 -30.43
CA GLN A 318 -9.26 8.22 -30.89
C GLN A 318 -8.81 8.89 -32.17
N ARG A 319 -7.57 9.40 -32.22
CA ARG A 319 -7.01 10.01 -33.43
C ARG A 319 -7.04 9.06 -34.64
N LEU A 320 -6.77 7.76 -34.44
CA LEU A 320 -6.87 6.77 -35.50
C LEU A 320 -8.32 6.51 -35.94
N ARG A 321 -9.28 6.52 -35.01
CA ARG A 321 -10.71 6.44 -35.33
C ARG A 321 -11.15 7.64 -36.14
N ASP A 322 -10.75 8.84 -35.73
CA ASP A 322 -11.09 10.09 -36.43
C ASP A 322 -10.52 10.10 -37.85
N LEU A 323 -9.26 9.68 -38.04
CA LEU A 323 -8.66 9.55 -39.38
C LEU A 323 -9.40 8.53 -40.25
N ARG A 324 -9.80 7.38 -39.69
CA ARG A 324 -10.60 6.38 -40.42
C ARG A 324 -11.99 6.91 -40.77
N ASN A 325 -12.61 7.68 -39.88
CA ASN A 325 -13.92 8.29 -40.12
C ASN A 325 -13.82 9.35 -41.20
N TYR A 326 -12.81 10.22 -41.14
CA TYR A 326 -12.53 11.22 -42.19
C TYR A 326 -12.33 10.56 -43.56
N ALA A 327 -11.55 9.48 -43.63
CA ALA A 327 -11.35 8.75 -44.88
C ALA A 327 -12.65 8.08 -45.41
N ARG A 328 -13.52 7.61 -44.51
CA ARG A 328 -14.85 7.10 -44.89
C ARG A 328 -15.73 8.21 -45.41
N GLU A 329 -15.84 9.29 -44.67
CA GLU A 329 -16.64 10.46 -45.03
C GLU A 329 -16.23 11.04 -46.38
N LYS A 330 -14.92 11.12 -46.68
CA LYS A 330 -14.44 11.53 -48.00
C LYS A 330 -14.87 10.59 -49.13
N ARG A 331 -14.87 9.27 -48.91
CA ARG A 331 -15.37 8.30 -49.89
C ARG A 331 -16.89 8.39 -50.06
N ASP A 332 -17.61 8.55 -48.96
CA ASP A 332 -19.07 8.63 -48.99
C ASP A 332 -19.54 9.94 -49.63
N GLU A 333 -18.83 11.04 -49.41
CA GLU A 333 -19.08 12.32 -50.06
C GLU A 333 -18.89 12.22 -51.58
N GLN A 334 -17.82 11.59 -52.04
CA GLN A 334 -17.62 11.32 -53.47
C GLN A 334 -18.73 10.46 -54.06
N LYS A 335 -19.16 9.41 -53.33
CA LYS A 335 -20.29 8.57 -53.75
C LYS A 335 -21.59 9.37 -53.83
N ARG A 336 -21.87 10.23 -52.86
CA ARG A 336 -23.05 11.12 -52.86
C ARG A 336 -23.01 12.08 -54.04
N GLN A 337 -21.86 12.69 -54.31
CA GLN A 337 -21.68 13.58 -55.45
C GLN A 337 -21.94 12.85 -56.78
N HIS A 338 -21.37 11.66 -56.94
CA HIS A 338 -21.61 10.84 -58.13
C HIS A 338 -23.07 10.40 -58.26
N GLN A 339 -23.71 10.01 -57.16
CA GLN A 339 -25.11 9.64 -57.16
C GLN A 339 -26.00 10.83 -57.53
N ASN A 340 -25.74 12.01 -56.96
CA ASN A 340 -26.49 13.22 -57.29
C ASN A 340 -26.33 13.59 -58.78
N GLU A 341 -25.15 13.40 -59.35
CA GLU A 341 -24.91 13.60 -60.78
C GLU A 341 -25.75 12.62 -61.63
N LEU A 342 -25.72 11.32 -61.30
CA LEU A 342 -26.56 10.33 -61.95
C LEU A 342 -28.04 10.65 -61.83
N ASP A 343 -28.52 11.03 -60.65
CA ASP A 343 -29.93 11.38 -60.40
C ASP A 343 -30.32 12.63 -61.21
N SER A 344 -29.45 13.62 -61.31
CA SER A 344 -29.69 14.81 -62.13
C SER A 344 -29.77 14.51 -63.63
N MET A 345 -28.91 13.61 -64.12
CA MET A 345 -28.95 13.14 -65.50
C MET A 345 -30.21 12.29 -65.76
N GLU A 346 -30.59 11.43 -64.81
CA GLU A 346 -31.81 10.64 -64.90
C GLU A 346 -33.04 11.54 -64.96
N ASN A 347 -33.11 12.56 -64.11
CA ASN A 347 -34.21 13.53 -64.13
C ASN A 347 -34.26 14.31 -65.45
N TYR A 348 -33.10 14.73 -65.99
CA TYR A 348 -33.04 15.37 -67.31
C TYR A 348 -33.66 14.49 -68.40
N TYR A 349 -33.28 13.20 -68.46
CA TYR A 349 -33.84 12.29 -69.45
C TYR A 349 -35.31 11.97 -69.20
N LYS A 350 -35.74 11.82 -67.94
CA LYS A 350 -37.15 11.66 -67.58
C LYS A 350 -38.00 12.83 -68.08
N ASP A 351 -37.51 14.06 -67.96
CA ASP A 351 -38.21 15.24 -68.43
C ASP A 351 -38.29 15.26 -69.97
N GLN A 352 -37.20 14.90 -70.67
CA GLN A 352 -37.20 14.77 -72.14
C GLN A 352 -38.21 13.72 -72.62
N PHE A 353 -38.24 12.55 -71.96
CA PHE A 353 -39.21 11.50 -72.27
C PHE A 353 -40.64 11.92 -71.94
N SER A 354 -40.84 12.66 -70.86
CA SER A 354 -42.16 13.17 -70.48
C SER A 354 -42.69 14.17 -71.50
N LEU A 355 -41.84 15.09 -71.96
CA LEU A 355 -42.19 16.05 -73.01
C LEU A 355 -42.53 15.34 -74.33
N LEU A 356 -41.75 14.32 -74.71
CA LEU A 356 -42.02 13.53 -75.90
C LEU A 356 -43.33 12.72 -75.78
N ALA A 357 -43.55 12.10 -74.62
CA ALA A 357 -44.78 11.36 -74.34
C ALA A 357 -46.01 12.27 -74.37
N GLU A 358 -45.89 13.49 -73.86
CA GLU A 358 -46.93 14.52 -73.95
C GLU A 358 -47.19 14.91 -75.41
N ALA A 359 -46.14 15.20 -76.20
CA ALA A 359 -46.27 15.55 -77.61
C ALA A 359 -46.94 14.43 -78.44
N ILE A 360 -46.53 13.16 -78.24
CA ILE A 360 -47.17 12.00 -78.90
C ILE A 360 -48.63 11.85 -78.46
N SER A 361 -48.92 12.11 -77.18
CA SER A 361 -50.29 12.04 -76.65
C SER A 361 -51.18 13.12 -77.25
N GLN A 362 -50.67 14.35 -77.42
CA GLN A 362 -51.36 15.44 -78.10
C GLN A 362 -51.62 15.08 -79.57
N GLU A 363 -50.63 14.55 -80.29
CA GLU A 363 -50.78 14.09 -81.68
C GLU A 363 -51.87 13.01 -81.80
N HIS A 364 -51.89 12.02 -80.90
CA HIS A 364 -52.92 10.99 -80.88
C HIS A 364 -54.31 11.57 -80.61
N GLN A 365 -54.43 12.58 -79.75
CA GLN A 365 -55.71 13.26 -79.51
C GLN A 365 -56.17 14.04 -80.76
N GLU A 366 -55.26 14.72 -81.46
CA GLU A 366 -55.56 15.39 -82.73
C GLU A 366 -55.99 14.41 -83.81
N LEU A 367 -55.26 13.30 -83.99
CA LEU A 367 -55.61 12.27 -84.97
C LEU A 367 -56.98 11.68 -84.67
N LYS A 368 -57.29 11.37 -83.40
CA LYS A 368 -58.63 10.93 -83.00
C LYS A 368 -59.69 11.98 -83.29
N ALA A 369 -59.39 13.27 -83.14
CA ALA A 369 -60.33 14.34 -83.47
C ALA A 369 -60.55 14.46 -84.99
N ARG A 370 -59.49 14.33 -85.81
CA ARG A 370 -59.57 14.30 -87.28
C ARG A 370 -60.32 13.07 -87.79
N GLU A 371 -60.08 11.90 -87.21
CA GLU A 371 -60.80 10.67 -87.55
C GLU A 371 -62.29 10.82 -87.23
N LYS A 372 -62.63 11.38 -86.07
CA LYS A 372 -64.04 11.69 -85.72
C LYS A 372 -64.68 12.67 -86.71
N SER A 373 -63.99 13.73 -87.11
CA SER A 373 -64.54 14.69 -88.08
C SER A 373 -64.71 14.07 -89.47
N GLN A 374 -63.76 13.25 -89.93
CA GLN A 374 -63.88 12.48 -91.17
C GLN A 374 -65.01 11.44 -91.11
N ALA A 375 -65.15 10.73 -89.99
CA ALA A 375 -66.26 9.79 -89.79
C ALA A 375 -67.62 10.51 -89.83
N GLN A 376 -67.70 11.73 -89.26
CA GLN A 376 -68.90 12.55 -89.33
C GLN A 376 -69.20 13.04 -90.76
N THR A 377 -68.21 13.50 -91.52
CA THR A 377 -68.42 13.91 -92.93
C THR A 377 -68.83 12.72 -93.79
N LEU A 378 -68.17 11.56 -93.64
CA LEU A 378 -68.58 10.31 -94.30
C LEU A 378 -70.01 9.92 -93.96
N HIS A 379 -70.42 10.08 -92.69
CA HIS A 379 -71.80 9.82 -92.31
C HIS A 379 -72.77 10.79 -93.00
N LYS A 380 -72.45 12.09 -93.09
CA LYS A 380 -73.28 13.08 -93.80
C LYS A 380 -73.43 12.73 -95.28
N VAL A 381 -72.33 12.45 -95.97
CA VAL A 381 -72.34 12.04 -97.39
C VAL A 381 -73.16 10.76 -97.58
N LYS A 382 -73.03 9.75 -96.69
CA LYS A 382 -73.87 8.55 -96.74
C LYS A 382 -75.36 8.86 -96.58
N ARG A 383 -75.74 9.82 -95.73
CA ARG A 383 -77.15 10.25 -95.59
C ARG A 383 -77.64 10.97 -96.84
N GLU A 384 -76.83 11.87 -97.38
CA GLU A 384 -77.14 12.61 -98.62
C GLU A 384 -77.34 11.67 -99.80
N LEU A 385 -76.44 10.70 -99.99
CA LEU A 385 -76.58 9.66 -101.03
C LEU A 385 -77.87 8.85 -100.84
N ARG A 386 -78.18 8.42 -99.61
CA ARG A 386 -79.44 7.73 -99.31
C ARG A 386 -80.65 8.60 -99.66
N SER A 387 -80.63 9.89 -99.32
CA SER A 387 -81.71 10.83 -99.64
C SER A 387 -81.82 11.09 -101.14
N GLN A 388 -80.71 11.14 -101.88
CA GLN A 388 -80.71 11.23 -103.35
C GLN A 388 -81.35 9.99 -103.97
N MET A 389 -80.92 8.80 -103.56
CA MET A 389 -81.51 7.54 -104.03
C MET A 389 -83.00 7.45 -103.68
N GLU A 390 -83.41 7.88 -102.50
CA GLU A 390 -84.81 7.92 -102.10
C GLU A 390 -85.63 8.87 -103.00
N LYS A 391 -85.10 10.04 -103.32
CA LYS A 391 -85.73 10.97 -104.28
C LYS A 391 -85.82 10.39 -105.68
N GLU A 392 -84.76 9.74 -106.18
CA GLU A 392 -84.78 9.06 -107.48
C GLU A 392 -85.80 7.91 -107.50
N ILE A 393 -85.87 7.10 -106.45
CA ILE A 393 -86.90 6.05 -106.30
C ILE A 393 -88.30 6.67 -106.30
N GLN A 394 -88.53 7.76 -105.55
CA GLN A 394 -89.80 8.48 -105.55
C GLN A 394 -90.14 9.08 -106.92
N GLN A 395 -89.16 9.61 -107.65
CA GLN A 395 -89.34 10.09 -109.02
C GLN A 395 -89.69 8.96 -109.98
N LEU A 396 -89.01 7.81 -109.89
CA LEU A 396 -89.32 6.62 -110.66
C LEU A 396 -90.72 6.08 -110.32
N GLN A 397 -91.09 6.06 -109.05
CA GLN A 397 -92.44 5.70 -108.61
C GLN A 397 -93.49 6.69 -109.16
N TYR A 398 -93.23 7.99 -109.11
CA TYR A 398 -94.11 9.02 -109.67
C TYR A 398 -94.29 8.86 -111.19
N MET A 399 -93.20 8.62 -111.92
CA MET A 399 -93.20 8.30 -113.34
C MET A 399 -94.04 7.04 -113.64
N ILE A 400 -93.95 6.00 -112.81
CA ILE A 400 -94.77 4.79 -112.98
C ILE A 400 -96.26 5.12 -112.78
N THR A 401 -96.62 5.88 -111.74
CA THR A 401 -98.02 6.27 -111.46
C THR A 401 -98.59 7.32 -112.42
N GLN A 402 -97.75 8.13 -113.08
CA GLN A 402 -98.18 9.09 -114.09
C GLN A 402 -98.34 8.46 -115.48
N ASN A 403 -97.59 7.39 -115.76
CA ASN A 403 -97.74 6.57 -116.97
C ASN A 403 -98.76 5.43 -116.75
N ASP A 404 -99.74 5.62 -115.86
CA ASP A 404 -100.98 4.87 -115.93
C ASP A 404 -101.81 5.44 -117.09
N ASP A 405 -101.36 5.17 -118.32
CA ASP A 405 -102.19 5.23 -119.52
C ASP A 405 -103.22 4.09 -119.43
N ASP A 406 -104.16 4.23 -118.49
CA ASP A 406 -105.47 3.58 -118.51
C ASP A 406 -106.13 3.78 -119.88
N ALA A 407 -105.72 4.79 -120.65
CA ALA A 407 -106.10 4.98 -122.04
C ALA A 407 -105.79 3.76 -122.92
N PHE A 408 -104.61 3.15 -122.81
CA PHE A 408 -104.24 1.98 -123.61
C PHE A 408 -105.08 0.76 -123.25
N PHE A 409 -105.30 0.51 -121.95
CA PHE A 409 -106.15 -0.59 -121.50
C PHE A 409 -107.63 -0.35 -121.80
N ARG A 410 -108.13 0.88 -121.64
CA ARG A 410 -109.51 1.26 -122.03
C ARG A 410 -109.72 1.19 -123.54
N GLU A 411 -108.72 1.51 -124.37
CA GLU A 411 -108.79 1.40 -125.82
C GLU A 411 -108.77 -0.07 -126.29
N LEU A 412 -108.00 -0.93 -125.62
CA LEU A 412 -107.99 -2.37 -125.87
C LEU A 412 -109.31 -3.04 -125.42
N GLU A 413 -109.92 -2.56 -124.34
CA GLU A 413 -111.28 -2.94 -123.94
C GLU A 413 -112.33 -2.45 -124.94
N ALA A 414 -112.19 -1.23 -125.48
CA ALA A 414 -113.07 -0.71 -126.53
C ALA A 414 -112.93 -1.50 -127.85
N GLU A 415 -111.72 -1.92 -128.23
CA GLU A 415 -111.45 -2.81 -129.36
C GLU A 415 -112.06 -4.21 -129.17
N ARG A 416 -111.95 -4.79 -127.96
CA ARG A 416 -112.64 -6.04 -127.60
C ARG A 416 -114.16 -5.88 -127.68
N PHE A 417 -114.69 -4.73 -127.25
CA PHE A 417 -116.11 -4.44 -127.31
C PHE A 417 -116.59 -4.31 -128.77
N LYS A 418 -115.86 -3.59 -129.63
CA LYS A 418 -116.13 -3.52 -131.08
C LYS A 418 -116.11 -4.90 -131.74
N SER A 419 -115.13 -5.74 -131.42
CA SER A 419 -115.03 -7.10 -131.95
C SER A 419 -116.24 -7.97 -131.59
N ARG A 420 -116.76 -7.83 -130.35
CA ARG A 420 -118.02 -8.47 -129.93
C ARG A 420 -119.24 -7.93 -130.67
N LEU A 421 -119.29 -6.62 -130.92
CA LEU A 421 -120.36 -5.97 -131.68
C LEU A 421 -120.39 -6.46 -133.14
N HIS A 422 -119.22 -6.59 -133.79
CA HIS A 422 -119.11 -7.17 -135.14
C HIS A 422 -119.53 -8.64 -135.18
N LEU A 423 -119.23 -9.42 -134.13
CA LEU A 423 -119.70 -10.81 -134.02
C LEU A 423 -121.23 -10.90 -133.84
N ALA A 424 -121.81 -9.94 -133.11
CA ALA A 424 -123.27 -9.83 -132.93
C ALA A 424 -123.99 -9.33 -134.20
N SER A 425 -123.36 -8.47 -135.02
CA SER A 425 -123.94 -7.99 -136.28
C SER A 425 -123.98 -9.05 -137.39
N PHE A 426 -123.17 -10.11 -137.30
CA PHE A 426 -123.17 -11.23 -138.24
C PHE A 426 -124.21 -12.34 -137.90
N GLN A 427 -124.92 -12.25 -136.77
CA GLN A 427 -125.95 -13.23 -136.37
C GLN A 427 -127.39 -12.89 -136.85
N TYR A 428 -127.59 -11.78 -137.56
CA TYR A 428 -128.94 -11.34 -137.98
C TYR A 428 -129.27 -11.56 -139.48
N CYS A 429 -128.62 -12.53 -140.13
CA CYS A 429 -128.95 -12.92 -141.50
C CYS A 429 -128.84 -14.45 -141.68
N LYS A 430 -129.77 -15.20 -141.05
CA LYS A 430 -130.46 -16.40 -141.58
C LYS A 430 -131.02 -17.26 -140.43
N ASN A 431 -132.29 -17.00 -140.10
CA ASN A 431 -133.26 -18.04 -139.76
C ASN A 431 -134.45 -17.90 -140.74
N PRO A 432 -135.07 -19.02 -141.17
CA PRO A 432 -136.34 -19.01 -141.90
C PRO A 432 -137.54 -18.87 -140.93
N PHE A 433 -138.55 -18.11 -141.38
CA PHE A 433 -139.85 -17.74 -140.79
C PHE A 433 -140.77 -18.95 -140.47
N PRO A 434 -141.82 -18.85 -139.61
CA PRO A 434 -142.91 -17.83 -139.60
C PRO A 434 -142.77 -16.66 -138.64
#